data_AF-A0A925DKU5-F1
#
_entry.id   AF-A0A925DKU5-F1
#
_cell.length_a   1.000
_cell.length_b   1.000
_cell.length_c   1.000
_cell.angle_alpha   90.00
_cell.angle_beta   90.00
_cell.angle_gamma   90.00
#
_symmetry.space_group_name_H-M   'P 1'
#
loop_
_entity.id
_entity.type
_entity.pdbx_description
1 polymer ?
#
loop_
_entity_poly.entity_id
_entity_poly.type
_entity_poly.pdbx_seq_one_letter_code
_entity_poly.pdbx_strand_id
1 'polypeptide(L)' 'MTIKELNKRKTPVVIIDKALEKYTEKVLFPEKLAKANDVLKRIGLPKLKSK' A
#
# COMPACT_ATOMS: atom_id res chain seq x y z
N MET A 1 14.74 -16.22 0.37
CA MET A 1 13.71 -16.48 1.38
C MET A 1 12.84 -17.63 0.90
N THR A 2 12.62 -18.63 1.73
CA THR A 2 11.69 -19.72 1.43
C THR A 2 10.27 -19.35 1.87
N ILE A 3 9.24 -19.96 1.27
CA ILE A 3 7.82 -19.73 1.66
C ILE A 3 7.61 -20.03 3.15
N LYS A 4 8.32 -21.03 3.68
CA LYS A 4 8.29 -21.41 5.10
C LYS A 4 8.80 -20.31 6.04
N GLU A 5 9.77 -19.50 5.59
CA GLU A 5 10.29 -18.36 6.37
C GLU A 5 9.34 -17.16 6.31
N LEU A 6 8.71 -16.91 5.17
CA LEU A 6 7.70 -15.87 4.98
C LEU A 6 6.49 -16.11 5.90
N ASN A 7 5.96 -17.34 5.93
CA ASN A 7 4.78 -17.69 6.73
C ASN A 7 5.03 -17.64 8.25
N LYS A 8 6.28 -17.67 8.71
CA LYS A 8 6.64 -17.53 10.13
C LYS A 8 6.63 -16.07 10.62
N ARG A 9 6.68 -15.09 9.71
CA ARG A 9 6.67 -13.67 10.08
C ARG A 9 5.24 -13.25 10.43
N LYS A 10 5.05 -12.66 11.61
CA LYS A 10 3.78 -12.04 12.02
C LYS A 10 3.49 -10.72 11.29
N THR A 11 4.49 -10.16 10.63
CA THR A 11 4.37 -8.94 9.82
C THR A 11 4.23 -9.31 8.35
N PRO A 12 3.18 -8.82 7.65
CA PRO A 12 3.03 -9.08 6.22
C PRO A 12 4.22 -8.49 5.46
N VAL A 13 4.85 -9.31 4.62
CA VAL A 13 5.88 -8.84 3.68
C VAL A 13 5.17 -8.47 2.38
N VAL A 14 5.03 -7.17 2.13
CA VAL A 14 4.44 -6.65 0.89
C VAL A 14 5.56 -6.43 -0.11
N ILE A 15 5.49 -7.10 -1.27
CA ILE A 15 6.41 -6.91 -2.39
C ILE A 15 5.59 -6.33 -3.53
N ILE A 16 6.00 -5.17 -4.04
CA ILE A 16 5.40 -4.55 -5.22
C ILE A 16 6.18 -5.03 -6.43
N ASP A 17 5.48 -5.59 -7.41
CA ASP A 17 6.06 -6.01 -8.67
C ASP A 17 6.51 -4.78 -9.49
N LYS A 18 7.79 -4.73 -9.85
CA LYS A 18 8.37 -3.65 -10.66
C LYS A 18 7.71 -3.52 -12.04
N ALA A 19 7.15 -4.60 -12.59
CA ALA A 19 6.41 -4.55 -13.85
C ALA A 19 5.18 -3.63 -13.78
N LEU A 20 4.69 -3.29 -12.58
CA LEU A 20 3.58 -2.37 -12.37
C LEU A 20 3.99 -0.89 -12.43
N GLU A 21 5.29 -0.57 -12.44
CA GLU A 21 5.78 0.83 -12.53
C GLU A 21 5.30 1.55 -13.80
N LYS A 22 4.97 0.80 -14.87
CA LYS A 22 4.37 1.33 -16.11
C LYS A 22 3.02 2.06 -15.91
N TYR A 23 2.40 1.91 -14.74
CA TYR A 23 1.13 2.56 -14.40
C TYR A 23 1.28 3.75 -13.45
N THR A 24 2.50 4.11 -13.04
CA THR A 24 2.75 5.16 -12.03
C THR A 24 2.13 6.51 -12.39
N GLU A 25 2.17 6.89 -13.66
CA GLU A 25 1.63 8.17 -14.14
C GLU A 25 0.17 8.08 -14.62
N LYS A 26 -0.48 6.91 -14.47
CA LYS A 26 -1.83 6.66 -14.95
C LYS A 26 -2.81 6.54 -13.79
N VAL A 27 -3.89 7.32 -13.85
CA VAL A 27 -5.03 7.15 -12.93
C VAL A 27 -5.92 6.02 -13.45
N LEU A 28 -5.71 4.81 -12.95
CA LEU A 28 -6.47 3.64 -13.37
C LEU A 28 -7.88 3.57 -12.76
N PHE A 29 -8.10 4.16 -11.59
CA PHE A 29 -9.35 4.04 -10.83
C PHE A 29 -9.76 5.38 -10.21
N PRO A 30 -10.32 6.32 -11.00
CA PRO A 30 -10.57 7.70 -10.55
C PRO A 30 -11.55 7.76 -9.37
N GLU A 31 -12.63 6.98 -9.38
CA GLU A 31 -13.62 6.97 -8.29
C GLU A 31 -13.03 6.45 -6.97
N LYS A 32 -12.22 5.39 -7.03
CA LYS A 32 -11.54 4.84 -5.85
C LYS A 32 -10.50 5.81 -5.31
N LEU A 33 -9.79 6.50 -6.20
CA LEU A 33 -8.82 7.54 -5.82
C LEU A 33 -9.53 8.70 -5.10
N ALA A 34 -10.66 9.18 -5.63
CA ALA A 34 -11.45 10.23 -5.00
C ALA A 34 -11.94 9.82 -3.60
N LYS A 35 -12.50 8.61 -3.47
CA LYS A 35 -12.95 8.07 -2.18
C LYS A 35 -11.82 7.90 -1.18
N ALA A 36 -10.66 7.40 -1.60
CA ALA A 36 -9.48 7.28 -0.75
C ALA A 36 -9.03 8.65 -0.22
N ASN A 37 -8.98 9.67 -1.09
CA ASN A 37 -8.61 11.02 -0.70
C ASN A 37 -9.59 11.63 0.31
N ASP A 38 -10.91 11.42 0.13
CA ASP A 38 -11.92 11.88 1.09
C ASP A 38 -11.77 11.18 2.45
N VAL A 39 -11.55 9.87 2.47
CA VAL A 39 -11.31 9.11 3.71
C VAL A 39 -10.06 9.60 4.44
N LEU A 40 -8.94 9.79 3.72
CA LEU A 40 -7.70 10.27 4.30
C LEU A 40 -7.82 11.70 4.85
N LYS A 41 -8.61 12.57 4.20
CA LYS A 41 -8.90 13.92 4.72
C LYS A 41 -9.73 13.88 6.01
N ARG A 42 -10.70 12.96 6.12
CA ARG A 42 -11.59 12.85 7.28
C ARG A 42 -10.92 12.20 8.49
N ILE A 43 -10.24 11.08 8.27
CA ILE A 43 -9.70 10.23 9.34
C ILE A 43 -8.25 10.60 9.67
N GLY A 44 -7.54 11.24 8.73
CA GLY A 44 -6.13 11.57 8.84
C GLY A 44 -5.21 10.39 8.55
N LEU A 45 -3.91 10.64 8.60
CA LEU A 45 -2.89 9.59 8.49
C LEU A 45 -2.62 8.97 9.87
N PRO A 46 -2.31 7.66 9.93
CA PRO A 46 -1.86 7.04 11.17
C PRO A 46 -0.65 7.78 11.72
N LYS A 47 -0.60 7.95 13.05
CA LYS A 47 0.59 8.53 13.70
C LYS A 47 1.78 7.63 13.39
N LEU A 48 2.78 8.16 12.69
CA LEU A 48 4.05 7.48 12.53
C LEU A 48 4.65 7.30 13.92
N LYS A 49 4.88 6.05 14.34
CA LYS A 49 5.69 5.82 15.53
C LYS A 49 7.10 6.30 15.19
N SER A 50 7.53 7.40 15.80
CA SER A 50 8.97 7.68 15.90
C SER A 50 9.59 6.45 16.53
N LYS A 51 10.59 5.89 15.85
CA LYS A 51 11.47 4.91 16.48
C LYS A 51 12.28 5.59 17.57
#